data_AF-A0A6N7Y4Y7-F1
#
_entry.id   AF-A0A6N7Y4Y7-F1
#
_cell.length_a   1.000
_cell.length_b   1.000
_cell.length_c   1.000
_cell.angle_alpha   90.00
_cell.angle_beta   90.00
_cell.angle_gamma   90.00
#
_symmetry.space_group_name_H-M   'P 1'
#
loop_
_entity.id
_entity.type
_entity.pdbx_description
1 polymer ?
#
loop_
_entity_poly.entity_id
_entity_poly.type
_entity_poly.pdbx_seq_one_letter_code
_entity_poly.pdbx_strand_id
1 'polypeptide(L)'
;MKDLEAMDCDEIEITTLENVVVAMKRTMNAMELIRAAEGLKNLSEELIVHLASVCGRCDDCSYCERFEEYDEIVVPDYLLEEAGIPIDAKLCAYTEEDSGKVVVVEADYDYDIADVPQFVIDIFEISGICIRELEERLMMDDIVYGE
;
A
#
# COMPACT_ATOMS: atom_id res chain seq x y z
N MET A 1 15.73 20.25 14.64
CA MET A 1 15.86 21.19 13.52
C MET A 1 17.28 21.69 13.46
N LYS A 2 18.15 20.98 12.74
CA LYS A 2 19.49 21.46 12.40
C LYS A 2 19.39 22.15 11.04
N ASP A 3 19.77 23.41 11.02
CA ASP A 3 20.34 24.16 9.90
C ASP A 3 19.70 23.89 8.52
N LEU A 4 18.48 24.42 8.29
CA LEU A 4 18.13 24.83 6.93
C LEU A 4 18.90 26.13 6.66
N GLU A 5 20.13 26.01 6.14
CA GLU A 5 20.72 27.15 5.42
C GLU A 5 19.74 27.52 4.30
N ALA A 6 19.38 28.80 4.22
CA ALA A 6 18.46 29.28 3.20
C ALA A 6 19.06 29.04 1.81
N MET A 7 18.63 27.96 1.16
CA MET A 7 18.93 27.71 -0.25
C MET A 7 18.17 28.73 -1.09
N ASP A 8 18.87 29.38 -2.00
CA ASP A 8 18.24 30.28 -2.98
C ASP A 8 17.25 29.48 -3.85
N CYS A 9 16.08 30.03 -4.16
CA CYS A 9 15.05 29.32 -4.93
C CYS A 9 15.54 28.94 -6.34
N ASP A 10 16.50 29.70 -6.89
CA ASP A 10 17.11 29.43 -8.20
C ASP A 10 18.01 28.18 -8.19
N GLU A 11 18.40 27.69 -7.01
CA GLU A 11 19.21 26.47 -6.82
C GLU A 11 18.37 25.24 -6.47
N ILE A 12 17.03 25.36 -6.44
CA ILE A 12 16.12 24.27 -6.07
C ILE A 12 15.46 23.68 -7.33
N GLU A 13 15.33 22.37 -7.32
CA GLU A 13 14.51 21.58 -8.23
C GLU A 13 13.34 20.99 -7.45
N ILE A 14 12.12 21.12 -7.99
CA ILE A 14 10.89 20.63 -7.38
C ILE A 14 10.33 19.53 -8.27
N THR A 15 10.12 18.36 -7.68
CA THR A 15 9.47 17.22 -8.31
C THR A 15 8.18 16.89 -7.58
N THR A 16 7.08 16.77 -8.31
CA THR A 16 5.80 16.31 -7.79
C THR A 16 5.68 14.81 -7.99
N LEU A 17 5.37 14.09 -6.92
CA LEU A 17 4.96 12.70 -6.92
C LEU A 17 3.48 12.64 -6.51
N GLU A 18 2.86 11.47 -6.65
CA GLU A 18 1.53 11.25 -6.09
C GLU A 18 1.57 11.48 -4.58
N ASN A 19 0.68 12.33 -4.08
CA ASN A 19 0.55 12.72 -2.68
C ASN A 19 1.79 13.41 -2.02
N VAL A 20 2.88 13.68 -2.75
CA VAL A 20 4.14 14.22 -2.19
C VAL A 20 4.79 15.26 -3.11
N VAL A 21 5.37 16.30 -2.52
CA VAL A 21 6.26 17.26 -3.22
C VAL A 21 7.67 17.13 -2.66
N VAL A 22 8.65 16.98 -3.54
CA VAL A 22 10.07 16.87 -3.17
C VAL A 22 10.82 18.09 -3.70
N ALA A 23 11.46 18.84 -2.80
CA ALA A 23 12.34 19.95 -3.14
C ALA A 23 13.80 19.58 -2.84
N MET A 24 14.67 19.64 -3.85
CA MET A 24 16.07 19.23 -3.76
C MET A 24 17.01 20.25 -4.39
N LYS A 25 18.30 20.17 -4.07
CA LYS A 25 19.35 20.95 -4.73
C LYS A 25 19.46 20.59 -6.21
N ARG A 26 19.40 21.57 -7.11
CA ARG A 26 19.47 21.36 -8.56
C ARG A 26 20.82 20.83 -9.03
N THR A 27 21.93 21.30 -8.46
CA THR A 27 23.29 20.87 -8.85
C THR A 27 23.97 20.18 -7.69
N MET A 28 24.22 18.87 -7.85
CA MET A 28 24.81 18.01 -6.84
C MET A 28 26.07 17.31 -7.35
N ASN A 29 27.05 17.14 -6.47
CA ASN A 29 28.11 16.15 -6.67
C ASN A 29 27.61 14.74 -6.26
N ALA A 30 28.41 13.71 -6.54
CA ALA A 30 28.01 12.32 -6.29
C ALA A 30 27.62 12.05 -4.82
N MET A 31 28.34 12.62 -3.86
CA MET A 31 28.05 12.40 -2.43
C MET A 31 26.80 13.15 -1.97
N GLU A 32 26.55 14.34 -2.52
CA GLU A 32 25.32 15.09 -2.27
C GLU A 32 24.09 14.33 -2.77
N LEU A 33 24.16 13.75 -3.97
CA LEU A 33 23.07 12.96 -4.53
C LEU A 33 22.82 11.66 -3.73
N ILE A 34 23.88 10.97 -3.30
CA ILE A 34 23.76 9.77 -2.44
C ILE A 34 23.04 10.11 -1.15
N ARG A 35 23.38 11.24 -0.51
CA ARG A 35 22.73 11.69 0.73
C ARG A 35 21.27 12.08 0.53
N ALA A 36 20.94 12.71 -0.60
CA ALA A 36 19.55 13.02 -0.94
C ALA A 36 18.73 11.72 -1.10
N ALA A 37 19.26 10.73 -1.82
CA ALA A 37 18.62 9.43 -2.00
C ALA A 37 18.46 8.67 -0.67
N GLU A 38 19.48 8.68 0.20
CA GLU A 38 19.41 8.09 1.54
C GLU A 38 18.35 8.77 2.40
N GLY A 39 18.26 10.10 2.36
CA GLY A 39 17.22 10.86 3.07
C GLY A 39 15.80 10.51 2.61
N LEU A 40 15.58 10.41 1.30
CA LEU A 40 14.28 10.02 0.73
C LEU A 40 13.92 8.58 1.09
N LYS A 41 14.88 7.66 1.07
CA LYS A 41 14.69 6.27 1.53
C LYS A 41 14.26 6.25 3.00
N ASN A 42 14.95 6.97 3.87
CA ASN A 42 14.64 6.99 5.30
C ASN A 42 13.24 7.56 5.56
N LEU A 43 12.85 8.61 4.82
CA LEU A 43 11.48 9.15 4.90
C LEU A 43 10.44 8.11 4.46
N SER A 44 10.70 7.37 3.39
CA SER A 44 9.84 6.26 2.95
C SER A 44 9.68 5.19 4.05
N GLU A 45 10.78 4.80 4.69
CA GLU A 45 10.75 3.86 5.83
C GLU A 45 9.95 4.41 7.02
N GLU A 46 10.09 5.70 7.35
CA GLU A 46 9.32 6.34 8.42
C GLU A 46 7.81 6.33 8.14
N LEU A 47 7.40 6.59 6.89
CA LEU A 47 5.99 6.54 6.48
C LEU A 47 5.41 5.12 6.60
N ILE A 48 6.17 4.10 6.19
CA ILE A 48 5.75 2.70 6.30
C ILE A 48 5.67 2.27 7.77
N VAL A 49 6.64 2.68 8.59
CA VAL A 49 6.62 2.43 10.04
C VAL A 49 5.43 3.11 10.70
N HIS A 50 5.08 4.33 10.29
CA HIS A 50 3.88 5.02 10.77
C HIS A 50 2.63 4.21 10.43
N LEU A 51 2.45 3.81 9.17
CA LEU A 51 1.34 2.97 8.75
C LEU A 51 1.24 1.66 9.56
N ALA A 52 2.38 0.98 9.72
CA ALA A 52 2.48 -0.23 10.52
C ALA A 52 2.08 -0.01 11.99
N SER A 53 2.42 1.14 12.56
CA SER A 53 2.07 1.49 13.94
C SER A 53 0.56 1.68 14.13
N VAL A 54 -0.12 2.22 13.11
CA VAL A 54 -1.57 2.39 13.11
C VAL A 54 -2.27 1.03 12.97
N CYS A 55 -1.71 0.10 12.18
CA CYS A 55 -2.26 -1.25 12.02
C CYS A 55 -2.02 -2.16 13.24
N GLY A 56 -0.99 -1.89 14.05
CA GLY A 56 -0.74 -2.66 15.27
C GLY A 56 -0.24 -4.09 15.05
N ARG A 57 0.00 -4.79 16.17
CA ARG A 57 0.57 -6.15 16.17
C ARG A 57 -0.47 -7.18 15.76
N CYS A 58 -0.02 -8.24 15.10
CA CYS A 58 -0.85 -9.41 14.84
C CYS A 58 -0.97 -10.28 16.11
N ASP A 59 -2.20 -10.50 16.57
CA ASP A 59 -2.54 -11.38 17.70
C ASP A 59 -2.95 -12.79 17.20
N ASP A 60 -2.04 -13.46 16.49
CA ASP A 60 -2.22 -14.83 15.95
C ASP A 60 -3.49 -14.97 15.08
N CYS A 61 -3.65 -14.00 14.19
CA CYS A 61 -4.76 -13.94 13.25
C CYS A 61 -4.57 -15.02 12.16
N SER A 62 -5.56 -15.91 11.96
CA SER A 62 -5.48 -16.98 10.94
C SER A 62 -5.37 -16.46 9.50
N TYR A 63 -5.68 -15.17 9.30
CA TYR A 63 -5.53 -14.46 8.02
C TYR A 63 -4.09 -14.05 7.72
N CYS A 64 -3.30 -13.90 8.78
CA CYS A 64 -1.92 -13.46 8.73
C CYS A 64 -0.95 -14.64 8.61
N GLU A 65 -1.47 -15.87 8.66
CA GLU A 65 -0.72 -17.07 8.30
C GLU A 65 -0.44 -16.99 6.80
N ARG A 66 0.84 -17.10 6.41
CA ARG A 66 1.28 -17.09 5.01
C ARG A 66 0.45 -18.07 4.20
N PHE A 67 -0.48 -17.57 3.40
CA PHE A 67 -1.01 -18.30 2.28
C PHE A 67 0.11 -18.34 1.24
N GLU A 68 0.81 -19.49 1.18
CA GLU A 68 1.77 -19.75 0.11
C GLU A 68 0.99 -19.73 -1.21
N GLU A 69 1.18 -18.67 -1.99
CA GLU A 69 0.56 -18.42 -3.30
C GLU A 69 -0.98 -18.42 -3.26
N TYR A 70 -1.59 -17.24 -3.37
CA TYR A 70 -2.98 -17.18 -3.81
C TYR A 70 -3.07 -17.82 -5.20
N ASP A 71 -3.70 -18.99 -5.29
CA ASP A 71 -4.15 -19.51 -6.58
C ASP A 71 -5.19 -18.51 -7.12
N GLU A 72 -4.77 -17.68 -8.07
CA GLU A 72 -5.64 -16.66 -8.67
C GLU A 72 -6.79 -17.34 -9.41
N ILE A 73 -8.02 -17.09 -8.95
CA ILE A 73 -9.22 -17.57 -9.62
C ILE A 73 -9.61 -16.53 -10.67
N VAL A 74 -9.30 -16.82 -11.93
CA VAL A 74 -9.75 -16.00 -13.06
C VAL A 74 -11.18 -16.37 -13.41
N VAL A 75 -12.11 -15.42 -13.27
CA VAL A 75 -13.50 -15.59 -13.74
C VAL A 75 -13.57 -15.24 -15.23
N PRO A 76 -13.97 -16.17 -16.10
CA PRO A 76 -14.16 -15.89 -17.52
C PRO A 76 -15.14 -14.74 -17.80
N ASP A 77 -14.82 -13.89 -18.77
CA ASP A 77 -15.62 -12.70 -19.17
C ASP A 77 -17.11 -13.04 -19.37
N TYR A 78 -17.43 -14.18 -20.00
CA TYR A 78 -18.83 -14.54 -20.24
C TYR A 78 -19.63 -14.76 -18.95
N LEU A 79 -18.98 -15.22 -17.87
CA LEU A 79 -19.63 -15.36 -16.57
C LEU A 79 -19.81 -14.00 -15.88
N LEU A 80 -18.86 -13.07 -16.07
CA LEU A 80 -19.00 -11.69 -15.59
C LEU A 80 -20.16 -10.98 -16.30
N GLU A 81 -20.22 -11.09 -17.63
CA GLU A 81 -21.31 -10.54 -18.44
C GLU A 81 -22.68 -11.11 -18.03
N GLU A 82 -22.79 -12.42 -17.84
CA GLU A 82 -24.03 -13.07 -17.37
C GLU A 82 -24.41 -12.64 -15.94
N ALA A 83 -23.44 -12.36 -15.09
CA ALA A 83 -23.65 -11.82 -13.75
C ALA A 83 -23.94 -10.30 -13.73
N GLY A 84 -23.73 -9.60 -14.85
CA GLY A 84 -23.86 -8.16 -14.94
C GLY A 84 -22.70 -7.37 -14.31
N ILE A 85 -21.54 -8.01 -14.15
CA ILE A 85 -20.31 -7.41 -13.61
C ILE A 85 -19.46 -6.89 -14.78
N PRO A 86 -18.93 -5.66 -14.74
CA PRO A 86 -18.00 -5.16 -15.76
C PRO A 86 -16.73 -6.04 -15.86
N ILE A 87 -16.21 -6.23 -17.08
CA ILE A 87 -15.04 -7.10 -17.34
C ILE A 87 -13.78 -6.60 -16.62
N ASP A 88 -13.67 -5.28 -16.44
CA ASP A 88 -12.56 -4.59 -15.78
C ASP A 88 -12.85 -4.24 -14.31
N ALA A 89 -13.98 -4.72 -13.76
CA ALA A 89 -14.31 -4.48 -12.36
C ALA A 89 -13.33 -5.21 -11.42
N LYS A 90 -12.99 -4.55 -10.31
CA LYS A 90 -12.32 -5.21 -9.19
C LYS A 90 -13.29 -6.23 -8.59
N LEU A 91 -12.82 -7.47 -8.39
CA LEU A 91 -13.66 -8.56 -7.91
C LEU A 91 -13.37 -8.85 -6.44
N CYS A 92 -14.44 -9.11 -5.68
CA CYS A 92 -14.37 -9.63 -4.32
C CYS A 92 -14.98 -11.04 -4.30
N ALA A 93 -14.37 -11.96 -3.54
CA ALA A 93 -14.89 -13.31 -3.35
C ALA A 93 -15.07 -13.64 -1.88
N TYR A 94 -16.21 -14.23 -1.53
CA TYR A 94 -16.47 -14.72 -0.17
C TYR A 94 -17.19 -16.07 -0.21
N THR A 95 -17.14 -16.78 0.91
CA THR A 95 -17.85 -18.06 1.06
C THR A 95 -19.21 -17.82 1.71
N GLU A 96 -20.23 -18.47 1.18
CA GLU A 96 -21.51 -18.61 1.88
C GLU A 96 -21.40 -19.80 2.82
N GLU A 97 -21.43 -19.57 4.14
CA GLU A 97 -21.29 -20.60 5.18
C GLU A 97 -22.24 -21.79 4.94
N ASP A 98 -21.71 -23.01 5.05
CA ASP A 98 -22.41 -24.29 4.85
C ASP A 98 -23.10 -24.49 3.48
N SER A 99 -22.93 -23.59 2.51
CA SER A 99 -23.56 -23.71 1.19
C SER A 99 -22.75 -24.51 0.18
N GLY A 100 -21.44 -24.64 0.40
CA GLY A 100 -20.48 -25.14 -0.58
C GLY A 100 -20.25 -24.20 -1.77
N LYS A 101 -20.65 -22.93 -1.67
CA LYS A 101 -20.50 -21.91 -2.71
C LYS A 101 -19.44 -20.89 -2.34
N VAL A 102 -18.68 -20.49 -3.36
CA VAL A 102 -17.90 -19.26 -3.39
C VAL A 102 -18.68 -18.28 -4.26
N VAL A 103 -18.95 -17.10 -3.73
CA VAL A 103 -19.66 -16.03 -4.43
C VAL A 103 -18.64 -14.99 -4.85
N VAL A 104 -18.69 -14.59 -6.12
CA VAL A 104 -17.86 -13.52 -6.68
C VAL A 104 -18.78 -12.36 -7.05
N VAL A 105 -18.40 -11.16 -6.63
CA VAL A 105 -19.14 -9.91 -6.87
C VAL A 105 -18.18 -8.82 -7.30
N GLU A 106 -18.72 -7.75 -7.89
CA GLU A 106 -18.00 -6.47 -7.99
C GLU A 106 -17.70 -5.96 -6.58
N ALA A 107 -16.43 -5.58 -6.34
CA ALA A 107 -16.01 -5.01 -5.07
C ALA A 107 -16.63 -3.61 -4.88
N ASP A 108 -16.97 -3.28 -3.64
CA ASP A 108 -17.46 -1.95 -3.24
C ASP A 108 -16.35 -1.03 -2.70
N TYR A 109 -15.09 -1.42 -2.91
CA TYR A 109 -13.87 -0.72 -2.51
C TYR A 109 -12.88 -0.65 -3.68
N ASP A 110 -12.05 0.39 -3.69
CA ASP A 110 -11.08 0.62 -4.77
C ASP A 110 -9.76 -0.15 -4.53
N TYR A 111 -9.34 -0.26 -3.26
CA TYR A 111 -8.05 -0.85 -2.89
C TYR A 111 -8.18 -1.99 -1.88
N ASP A 112 -7.37 -3.03 -2.06
CA ASP A 112 -7.16 -4.10 -1.09
C ASP A 112 -5.68 -4.50 -1.02
N ILE A 113 -5.40 -5.60 -0.33
CA ILE A 113 -4.03 -6.05 -0.12
C ILE A 113 -3.29 -6.40 -1.42
N ALA A 114 -4.00 -6.74 -2.51
CA ALA A 114 -3.39 -7.08 -3.79
C ALA A 114 -2.80 -5.86 -4.51
N ASP A 115 -3.26 -4.65 -4.16
CA ASP A 115 -2.72 -3.39 -4.72
C ASP A 115 -1.47 -2.91 -3.98
N VAL A 116 -1.17 -3.47 -2.80
CA VAL A 116 -0.05 -3.05 -1.97
C VAL A 116 1.27 -3.62 -2.51
N PRO A 117 2.32 -2.79 -2.69
CA PRO A 117 3.63 -3.29 -3.11
C PRO A 117 4.18 -4.37 -2.17
N GLN A 118 4.66 -5.48 -2.73
CA GLN A 118 5.13 -6.66 -1.97
C GLN A 118 6.14 -6.30 -0.86
N PHE A 119 7.05 -5.35 -1.09
CA PHE A 119 8.03 -4.99 -0.08
C PHE A 119 7.41 -4.38 1.20
N VAL A 120 6.23 -3.74 1.09
CA VAL A 120 5.47 -3.24 2.25
C VAL A 120 4.88 -4.42 3.01
N ILE A 121 4.32 -5.40 2.30
CA ILE A 121 3.80 -6.65 2.89
C ILE A 121 4.92 -7.39 3.63
N ASP A 122 6.09 -7.55 3.00
CA ASP A 122 7.24 -8.21 3.60
C ASP A 122 7.67 -7.51 4.91
N ILE A 123 7.64 -6.17 4.95
CA ILE A 123 7.94 -5.40 6.16
C ILE A 123 6.90 -5.68 7.26
N PHE A 124 5.61 -5.74 6.92
CA PHE A 124 4.53 -6.02 7.86
C PHE A 124 4.67 -7.43 8.45
N GLU A 125 4.91 -8.43 7.60
CA GLU A 125 5.13 -9.82 8.01
C GLU A 125 6.34 -9.96 8.94
N ILE A 126 7.51 -9.46 8.51
CA ILE A 126 8.76 -9.54 9.29
C ILE A 126 8.60 -8.80 10.64
N SER A 127 7.82 -7.72 10.63
CA SER A 127 7.57 -6.91 11.83
C SER A 127 6.45 -7.46 12.71
N GLY A 128 5.74 -8.52 12.30
CA GLY A 128 4.61 -9.10 13.03
C GLY A 128 3.43 -8.13 13.17
N ILE A 129 3.18 -7.35 12.12
CA ILE A 129 2.09 -6.37 12.02
C ILE A 129 0.90 -7.04 11.33
N CYS A 130 -0.32 -6.70 11.75
CA CYS A 130 -1.53 -7.34 11.24
C CYS A 130 -1.83 -6.91 9.79
N ILE A 131 -1.79 -7.86 8.86
CA ILE A 131 -2.11 -7.63 7.44
C ILE A 131 -3.61 -7.40 7.24
N ARG A 132 -4.47 -8.13 7.96
CA ARG A 132 -5.92 -7.92 7.93
C ARG A 132 -6.30 -6.48 8.27
N GLU A 133 -5.64 -5.92 9.27
CA GLU A 133 -5.89 -4.58 9.76
C GLU A 133 -5.42 -3.51 8.74
N LEU A 134 -4.39 -3.83 7.93
CA LEU A 134 -4.02 -3.01 6.77
C LEU A 134 -5.09 -3.10 5.68
N GLU A 135 -5.54 -4.31 5.33
CA GLU A 135 -6.58 -4.53 4.32
C GLU A 135 -7.88 -3.82 4.66
N GLU A 136 -8.36 -3.94 5.90
CA GLU A 136 -9.58 -3.24 6.35
C GLU A 136 -9.47 -1.72 6.16
N ARG A 137 -8.30 -1.13 6.43
CA ARG A 137 -8.08 0.31 6.23
C ARG A 137 -8.07 0.71 4.76
N LEU A 138 -7.51 -0.13 3.89
CA LEU A 138 -7.51 0.10 2.45
C LEU A 138 -8.94 0.07 1.92
N MET A 139 -9.71 -0.95 2.31
CA MET A 139 -11.10 -1.11 1.88
C MET A 139 -12.03 -0.02 2.43
N MET A 140 -11.71 0.55 3.59
CA MET A 140 -12.50 1.62 4.24
C MET A 140 -12.09 3.05 3.86
N ASP A 141 -11.04 3.23 3.04
CA ASP A 141 -10.43 4.54 2.76
C ASP A 141 -10.08 5.32 4.04
N ASP A 142 -9.54 4.62 5.04
CA ASP A 142 -9.25 5.19 6.35
C ASP A 142 -8.15 6.26 6.29
N ILE A 143 -8.34 7.37 7.00
CA ILE A 143 -7.31 8.41 7.17
C ILE A 143 -6.28 7.92 8.20
N VAL A 144 -5.10 7.51 7.72
CA VAL A 144 -4.02 6.95 8.55
C VAL A 144 -2.86 7.92 8.80
N TYR A 145 -2.83 9.08 8.13
CA TYR A 145 -1.77 10.07 8.23
C TYR A 145 -2.31 11.50 8.19
N GLY A 146 -1.91 12.33 9.16
CA GLY A 146 -2.50 13.64 9.40
C GLY A 146 -3.76 13.56 10.27
N GLU A 147 -4.07 14.64 11.00
CA GLU A 147 -5.33 14.81 11.74
C GLU A 147 -6.47 15.32 10.84
#